data_AF-D7G396-F1
#
_entry.id   AF-D7G396-F1
#
_cell.length_a   1.000
_cell.length_b   1.000
_cell.length_c   1.000
_cell.angle_alpha   90.00
_cell.angle_beta   90.00
_cell.angle_gamma   90.00
#
_symmetry.space_group_name_H-M   'P 1'
#
loop_
_entity.id
_entity.type
_entity.pdbx_description
1 polymer ?
#
loop_
_entity_poly.entity_id
_entity_poly.type
_entity_poly.pdbx_seq_one_letter_code
_entity_poly.pdbx_strand_id
1 'polypeptide(L)'
;MDKEGSSTRDEEVLVEGVSDGGGVSLAGETKHADSSGAATGAMARGRGKTEGSNAMKVCSGYLNDYGIVPEDSWGTAPKAIQKSWIKMNCDRVLGMNGFSLEDPPSRGRNRAIVVVWNNINGWLDYLRPSFVNDARDICATECVFTNDRSLLPRADGVLFHLPTFNKKDGFPKQKPPAADYVFANLEPTTYENVQPLLRNKQFMSKFDLSMTYERNSDVPLGYVGSSSTSRYFKAPKASFKQKDGFGSPDAIAAFVSNCKAAGATNRFAYMEELMKHATVHSFGYCLHNREEPQLVPGSGATNRQENKVAVLGHYKFLLAFENNNQIRDYVTEKVYNGLQSGTLPVYWGAENVEDFVPKGSVVKASDFSSPADLGNHLKMLAANEEAYEAYFKWRDDPEEERRFAEKVISRSAYGVNAMCRLCDRVLSEQESLR
;
A
#
# COMPACT_ATOMS: atom_id res chain seq x y z
N MET A 1 -15.89 32.51 37.32
CA MET A 1 -16.30 32.97 35.98
C MET A 1 -14.99 33.41 35.36
N ASP A 2 -14.35 32.67 34.46
CA ASP A 2 -14.93 31.89 33.37
C ASP A 2 -14.12 30.62 33.04
N LYS A 3 -14.86 29.65 32.50
CA LYS A 3 -14.35 28.45 31.84
C LYS A 3 -14.09 28.81 30.38
N GLU A 4 -12.93 28.46 29.84
CA GLU A 4 -12.80 28.22 28.40
C GLU A 4 -12.18 26.84 28.16
N GLY A 5 -12.92 26.04 27.41
CA GLY A 5 -12.72 24.61 27.24
C GLY A 5 -11.63 24.29 26.23
N SER A 6 -10.79 23.33 26.62
CA SER A 6 -9.99 22.53 25.70
C SER A 6 -10.92 21.74 24.79
N SER A 7 -10.98 22.12 23.52
CA SER A 7 -11.59 21.33 22.46
C SER A 7 -10.45 20.59 21.73
N THR A 8 -10.18 19.36 22.16
CA THR A 8 -9.50 18.38 21.30
C THR A 8 -10.52 17.96 20.26
N ARG A 9 -10.41 18.50 19.05
CA ARG A 9 -11.14 17.96 17.89
C ARG A 9 -10.30 16.83 17.32
N ASP A 10 -10.90 15.66 17.31
CA ASP A 10 -10.40 14.45 16.70
C ASP A 10 -9.99 14.70 15.24
N GLU A 11 -8.83 14.18 14.86
CA GLU A 11 -8.39 14.12 13.48
C GLU A 11 -9.32 13.19 12.68
N GLU A 12 -10.31 13.76 12.00
CA GLU A 12 -10.96 13.10 10.86
C GLU A 12 -10.00 13.14 9.67
N VAL A 13 -9.17 12.10 9.55
CA VAL A 13 -8.59 11.72 8.26
C VAL A 13 -9.67 10.95 7.50
N LEU A 14 -10.47 11.67 6.72
CA LEU A 14 -11.43 11.09 5.81
C LEU A 14 -10.68 10.33 4.70
N VAL A 15 -10.64 9.00 4.83
CA VAL A 15 -10.40 8.10 3.70
C VAL A 15 -11.77 7.83 3.08
N GLU A 16 -12.21 8.70 2.18
CA GLU A 16 -13.39 8.42 1.36
C GLU A 16 -13.03 7.42 0.26
N GLY A 17 -13.78 6.32 0.25
CA GLY A 17 -13.63 5.24 -0.71
C GLY A 17 -13.91 5.71 -2.14
N VAL A 18 -13.21 5.06 -3.07
CA VAL A 18 -13.52 5.08 -4.49
C VAL A 18 -14.97 4.62 -4.66
N SER A 19 -15.86 5.55 -5.02
CA SER A 19 -17.18 5.23 -5.53
C SER A 19 -17.25 5.64 -6.99
N ASP A 20 -17.11 4.67 -7.89
CA ASP A 20 -17.49 4.85 -9.28
C ASP A 20 -19.02 4.93 -9.35
N GLY A 21 -19.52 6.07 -9.83
CA GLY A 21 -20.94 6.37 -9.95
C GLY A 21 -21.63 5.67 -11.12
N GLY A 22 -22.96 5.74 -11.13
CA GLY A 22 -23.75 5.54 -12.35
C GLY A 22 -25.14 4.94 -12.17
N GLY A 23 -26.03 5.62 -11.43
CA GLY A 23 -27.47 5.35 -11.53
C GLY A 23 -28.10 6.24 -12.60
N VAL A 24 -28.17 5.77 -13.86
CA VAL A 24 -29.05 6.34 -14.89
C VAL A 24 -30.08 5.29 -15.27
N SER A 25 -31.33 5.58 -14.90
CA SER A 25 -32.54 4.86 -15.33
C SER A 25 -32.86 5.22 -16.77
N LEU A 26 -32.95 4.22 -17.65
CA LEU A 26 -33.77 4.30 -18.86
C LEU A 26 -34.44 2.93 -19.11
N ALA A 27 -35.76 2.93 -18.97
CA ALA A 27 -36.67 1.91 -19.47
C ALA A 27 -36.87 2.09 -21.00
N GLY A 28 -37.11 1.00 -21.73
CA GLY A 28 -37.53 1.07 -23.13
C GLY A 28 -37.38 -0.22 -23.94
N GLU A 29 -38.42 -1.07 -23.86
CA GLU A 29 -39.07 -1.83 -24.94
C GLU A 29 -38.28 -2.65 -26.00
N THR A 30 -38.50 -3.97 -25.91
CA THR A 30 -38.92 -4.96 -26.94
C THR A 30 -38.58 -4.76 -28.42
N LYS A 31 -38.04 -5.82 -29.05
CA LYS A 31 -38.69 -6.55 -30.17
C LYS A 31 -38.00 -7.86 -30.56
N HIS A 32 -38.85 -8.82 -30.93
CA HIS A 32 -38.62 -10.18 -31.45
C HIS A 32 -37.76 -10.27 -32.71
N ALA A 33 -37.09 -11.42 -32.90
CA ALA A 33 -37.21 -12.23 -34.12
C ALA A 33 -36.74 -13.68 -33.90
N ASP A 34 -37.62 -14.62 -34.25
CA ASP A 34 -37.43 -16.06 -34.40
C ASP A 34 -36.35 -16.43 -35.42
N SER A 35 -35.70 -17.58 -35.24
CA SER A 35 -35.81 -18.65 -36.25
C SER A 35 -35.25 -20.00 -35.76
N SER A 36 -36.06 -20.99 -36.06
CA SER A 36 -35.99 -22.44 -35.85
C SER A 36 -34.87 -23.15 -36.62
N GLY A 37 -34.44 -24.31 -36.09
CA GLY A 37 -33.74 -25.33 -36.86
C GLY A 37 -33.43 -26.59 -36.04
N ALA A 38 -34.30 -27.60 -36.14
CA ALA A 38 -34.16 -28.91 -35.50
C ALA A 38 -33.32 -29.89 -36.38
N ALA A 39 -32.58 -30.81 -35.75
CA ALA A 39 -32.62 -32.27 -36.02
C ALA A 39 -31.46 -33.07 -35.38
N THR A 40 -31.82 -33.93 -34.42
CA THR A 40 -31.48 -35.36 -34.23
C THR A 40 -30.05 -35.92 -34.36
N GLY A 41 -29.64 -36.72 -33.38
CA GLY A 41 -28.68 -37.83 -33.57
C GLY A 41 -27.95 -38.28 -32.30
N ALA A 42 -28.32 -39.45 -31.75
CA ALA A 42 -27.70 -40.09 -30.59
C ALA A 42 -26.43 -40.89 -30.93
N MET A 43 -25.42 -40.92 -30.04
CA MET A 43 -24.80 -42.14 -29.48
C MET A 43 -23.52 -41.84 -28.66
N ALA A 44 -23.15 -42.84 -27.86
CA ALA A 44 -22.35 -42.77 -26.65
C ALA A 44 -20.81 -42.80 -26.81
N ARG A 45 -20.15 -42.40 -25.72
CA ARG A 45 -18.79 -42.77 -25.22
C ARG A 45 -17.55 -42.19 -25.93
N GLY A 46 -16.81 -41.37 -25.17
CA GLY A 46 -15.38 -41.11 -25.35
C GLY A 46 -14.85 -40.14 -24.30
N ARG A 47 -14.10 -40.65 -23.30
CA ARG A 47 -13.39 -39.84 -22.30
C ARG A 47 -12.15 -39.19 -22.92
N GLY A 48 -11.95 -37.90 -22.62
CA GLY A 48 -10.65 -37.29 -22.34
C GLY A 48 -9.77 -36.89 -23.54
N LYS A 49 -9.26 -35.65 -23.47
CA LYS A 49 -8.25 -35.00 -24.35
C LYS A 49 -8.77 -34.26 -25.60
N THR A 50 -9.53 -33.19 -25.44
CA THR A 50 -9.68 -32.15 -26.48
C THR A 50 -9.97 -30.73 -25.97
N GLU A 51 -10.40 -30.53 -24.71
CA GLU A 51 -10.73 -29.17 -24.22
C GLU A 51 -9.51 -28.29 -23.94
N GLY A 52 -8.37 -28.88 -23.54
CA GLY A 52 -7.17 -28.11 -23.18
C GLY A 52 -6.49 -27.36 -24.34
N SER A 53 -6.52 -27.91 -25.56
CA SER A 53 -5.83 -27.27 -26.70
C SER A 53 -6.63 -26.13 -27.33
N ASN A 54 -7.96 -26.15 -27.19
CA ASN A 54 -8.82 -25.11 -27.75
C ASN A 54 -8.85 -23.86 -26.85
N ALA A 55 -8.91 -24.06 -25.53
CA ALA A 55 -8.84 -22.98 -24.56
C ALA A 55 -7.52 -22.20 -24.66
N MET A 56 -6.38 -22.91 -24.78
CA MET A 56 -5.07 -22.27 -24.91
C MET A 56 -4.96 -21.40 -26.16
N LYS A 57 -5.44 -21.90 -27.31
CA LYS A 57 -5.41 -21.17 -28.58
C LYS A 57 -6.28 -19.91 -28.55
N VAL A 58 -7.44 -19.98 -27.90
CA VAL A 58 -8.36 -18.84 -27.74
C VAL A 58 -7.79 -17.80 -26.78
N CYS A 59 -7.30 -18.22 -25.61
CA CYS A 59 -6.71 -17.31 -24.62
C CYS A 59 -5.44 -16.62 -25.15
N SER A 60 -4.57 -17.34 -25.85
CA SER A 60 -3.39 -16.75 -26.48
C SER A 60 -3.74 -15.78 -27.61
N GLY A 61 -4.84 -16.02 -28.34
CA GLY A 61 -5.36 -15.09 -29.35
C GLY A 61 -5.78 -13.77 -28.74
N TYR A 62 -6.56 -13.79 -27.66
CA TYR A 62 -6.99 -12.58 -26.96
C TYR A 62 -5.81 -11.75 -26.42
N LEU A 63 -4.77 -12.41 -25.91
CA LEU A 63 -3.56 -11.75 -25.43
C LEU A 63 -2.85 -10.98 -26.56
N ASN A 64 -2.67 -11.62 -27.71
CA ASN A 64 -1.96 -11.04 -28.84
C ASN A 64 -2.76 -9.94 -29.55
N ASP A 65 -4.07 -10.11 -29.70
CA ASP A 65 -4.90 -9.22 -30.51
C ASP A 65 -5.30 -7.94 -29.74
N TYR A 66 -5.40 -8.01 -28.41
CA TYR A 66 -5.91 -6.90 -27.60
C TYR A 66 -4.93 -6.36 -26.53
N GLY A 67 -3.79 -7.04 -26.34
CA GLY A 67 -2.77 -6.62 -25.39
C GLY A 67 -3.26 -6.63 -23.94
N ILE A 68 -4.06 -7.64 -23.57
CA ILE A 68 -4.56 -7.82 -22.20
C ILE A 68 -3.37 -8.08 -21.27
N VAL A 69 -3.23 -7.30 -20.21
CA VAL A 69 -2.19 -7.50 -19.19
C VAL A 69 -2.87 -8.09 -17.95
N PRO A 70 -2.63 -9.39 -17.63
CA PRO A 70 -3.25 -10.00 -16.46
C PRO A 70 -2.98 -9.20 -15.19
N GLU A 71 -4.00 -9.10 -14.35
CA GLU A 71 -4.01 -8.40 -13.06
C GLU A 71 -3.78 -6.87 -13.08
N ASP A 72 -3.25 -6.31 -14.18
CA ASP A 72 -2.95 -4.88 -14.31
C ASP A 72 -3.93 -4.11 -15.23
N SER A 73 -4.42 -4.65 -16.37
CA SER A 73 -5.50 -4.04 -17.18
C SER A 73 -5.97 -4.86 -18.39
N TRP A 74 -7.17 -4.56 -18.92
CA TRP A 74 -7.74 -5.20 -20.12
C TRP A 74 -7.10 -4.80 -21.47
N GLY A 75 -6.07 -3.96 -21.51
CA GLY A 75 -5.57 -3.40 -22.77
C GLY A 75 -6.67 -2.70 -23.58
N THR A 76 -6.63 -2.79 -24.91
CA THR A 76 -7.67 -2.23 -25.80
C THR A 76 -8.89 -3.17 -25.96
N ALA A 77 -9.02 -4.19 -25.12
CA ALA A 77 -9.99 -5.27 -25.30
C ALA A 77 -11.46 -4.79 -25.11
N PRO A 78 -12.37 -5.10 -26.04
CA PRO A 78 -13.81 -4.85 -25.86
C PRO A 78 -14.41 -5.63 -24.68
N LYS A 79 -15.42 -5.06 -24.01
CA LYS A 79 -16.09 -5.65 -22.81
C LYS A 79 -16.57 -7.10 -23.00
N ALA A 80 -16.94 -7.51 -24.22
CA ALA A 80 -17.34 -8.87 -24.51
C ALA A 80 -16.17 -9.87 -24.43
N ILE A 81 -14.98 -9.45 -24.87
CA ILE A 81 -13.75 -10.25 -24.79
C ILE A 81 -13.29 -10.39 -23.34
N GLN A 82 -13.38 -9.30 -22.56
CA GLN A 82 -13.08 -9.32 -21.12
C GLN A 82 -13.96 -10.34 -20.38
N LYS A 83 -15.27 -10.35 -20.64
CA LYS A 83 -16.20 -11.34 -20.06
C LYS A 83 -15.86 -12.78 -20.49
N SER A 84 -15.44 -12.97 -21.74
CA SER A 84 -15.02 -14.29 -22.23
C SER A 84 -13.73 -14.77 -21.56
N TRP A 85 -12.76 -13.87 -21.32
CA TRP A 85 -11.49 -14.17 -20.66
C TRP A 85 -11.72 -14.72 -19.24
N ILE A 86 -12.53 -14.02 -18.45
CA ILE A 86 -12.88 -14.43 -17.07
C ILE A 86 -13.59 -15.78 -17.08
N LYS A 87 -14.59 -15.93 -17.97
CA LYS A 87 -15.38 -17.16 -18.05
C LYS A 87 -14.52 -18.39 -18.42
N MET A 88 -13.47 -18.19 -19.21
CA MET A 88 -12.57 -19.25 -19.66
C MET A 88 -11.38 -19.48 -18.72
N ASN A 89 -11.24 -18.68 -17.66
CA ASN A 89 -10.11 -18.71 -16.73
C ASN A 89 -8.75 -18.69 -17.45
N CYS A 90 -8.61 -17.73 -18.38
CA CYS A 90 -7.46 -17.67 -19.27
C CYS A 90 -6.13 -17.48 -18.53
N ASP A 91 -6.12 -16.85 -17.36
CA ASP A 91 -4.91 -16.66 -16.54
C ASP A 91 -4.31 -18.01 -16.10
N ARG A 92 -5.19 -18.93 -15.69
CA ARG A 92 -4.81 -20.32 -15.38
C ARG A 92 -4.41 -21.11 -16.62
N VAL A 93 -5.13 -20.94 -17.73
CA VAL A 93 -4.88 -21.65 -18.99
C VAL A 93 -3.52 -21.28 -19.60
N LEU A 94 -3.14 -20.00 -19.50
CA LEU A 94 -1.89 -19.48 -20.03
C LEU A 94 -0.70 -19.64 -19.07
N GLY A 95 -0.91 -20.21 -17.88
CA GLY A 95 0.16 -20.41 -16.90
C GLY A 95 0.78 -19.10 -16.44
N MET A 96 -0.01 -18.02 -16.40
CA MET A 96 0.46 -16.67 -16.07
C MET A 96 0.53 -16.40 -14.57
N ASN A 97 0.17 -17.40 -13.74
CA ASN A 97 0.52 -17.44 -12.33
C ASN A 97 2.00 -17.81 -12.21
N GLY A 98 2.87 -16.80 -12.09
CA GLY A 98 4.25 -16.99 -11.68
C GLY A 98 4.30 -17.52 -10.24
N PHE A 99 5.10 -18.57 -10.04
CA PHE A 99 5.31 -19.37 -8.82
C PHE A 99 4.39 -20.57 -8.61
N SER A 100 4.86 -21.72 -9.11
CA SER A 100 4.56 -23.04 -8.54
C SER A 100 5.32 -23.16 -7.21
N LEU A 101 4.57 -23.26 -6.11
CA LEU A 101 4.98 -24.09 -4.99
C LEU A 101 4.43 -25.48 -5.27
N GLU A 102 5.24 -26.50 -5.01
CA GLU A 102 4.86 -27.91 -5.08
C GLU A 102 3.56 -28.15 -4.30
N ASP A 103 2.72 -29.06 -4.80
CA ASP A 103 1.40 -29.40 -4.23
C ASP A 103 1.44 -29.51 -2.69
N PRO A 104 0.66 -28.72 -1.93
CA PRO A 104 0.52 -28.98 -0.50
C PRO A 104 -0.36 -30.23 -0.29
N PRO A 105 -0.08 -31.00 0.77
CA PRO A 105 -0.78 -32.23 1.06
C PRO A 105 -2.28 -31.96 1.33
N SER A 106 -3.10 -32.90 0.88
CA SER A 106 -4.56 -32.79 0.87
C SER A 106 -5.20 -32.63 2.26
N ARG A 107 -6.12 -31.64 2.34
CA ARG A 107 -7.33 -31.54 3.20
C ARG A 107 -7.14 -31.32 4.72
N GLY A 108 -6.73 -30.10 5.07
CA GLY A 108 -7.13 -29.34 6.28
C GLY A 108 -7.92 -28.08 5.84
N ARG A 109 -8.56 -27.31 6.72
CA ARG A 109 -9.50 -26.23 6.32
C ARG A 109 -8.84 -25.15 5.42
N ASN A 110 -9.35 -24.95 4.21
CA ASN A 110 -8.91 -23.83 3.33
C ASN A 110 -9.60 -22.49 3.67
N ARG A 111 -9.88 -22.25 4.96
CA ARG A 111 -10.62 -21.08 5.45
C ARG A 111 -10.12 -20.64 6.82
N ALA A 112 -9.75 -19.38 6.94
CA ALA A 112 -9.35 -18.73 8.19
C ALA A 112 -10.43 -17.73 8.66
N ILE A 113 -10.76 -17.76 9.95
CA ILE A 113 -11.65 -16.79 10.60
C ILE A 113 -10.83 -15.89 11.53
N VAL A 114 -10.71 -14.61 11.19
CA VAL A 114 -10.03 -13.60 11.99
C VAL A 114 -11.05 -12.65 12.61
N VAL A 115 -11.19 -12.70 13.94
CA VAL A 115 -12.06 -11.77 14.68
C VAL A 115 -11.29 -10.48 14.98
N VAL A 116 -11.75 -9.37 14.42
CA VAL A 116 -11.25 -8.03 14.71
C VAL A 116 -11.82 -7.57 16.04
N TRP A 117 -10.97 -7.49 17.07
CA TRP A 117 -11.43 -7.31 18.44
C TRP A 117 -11.89 -5.89 18.72
N ASN A 118 -11.08 -4.90 18.36
CA ASN A 118 -11.35 -3.48 18.59
C ASN A 118 -11.28 -2.68 17.28
N ASN A 119 -11.82 -1.47 17.29
CA ASN A 119 -11.91 -0.62 16.10
C ASN A 119 -10.54 -0.42 15.45
N ILE A 120 -10.42 -0.64 14.15
CA ILE A 120 -9.24 -0.29 13.39
C ILE A 120 -9.42 1.14 12.87
N ASN A 121 -8.42 2.01 13.03
CA ASN A 121 -8.45 3.37 12.52
C ASN A 121 -7.14 3.75 11.80
N GLY A 122 -7.19 4.79 10.96
CA GLY A 122 -6.02 5.38 10.33
C GLY A 122 -5.39 4.48 9.26
N TRP A 123 -4.07 4.32 9.31
CA TRP A 123 -3.28 3.61 8.29
C TRP A 123 -3.63 2.14 8.10
N LEU A 124 -4.45 1.56 8.97
CA LEU A 124 -4.87 0.15 8.90
C LEU A 124 -6.35 -0.01 8.50
N ASP A 125 -7.01 1.05 8.05
CA ASP A 125 -8.45 1.03 7.75
C ASP A 125 -8.90 -0.05 6.74
N TYR A 126 -8.02 -0.47 5.84
CA TYR A 126 -8.29 -1.57 4.90
C TYR A 126 -8.39 -2.95 5.59
N LEU A 127 -7.92 -3.10 6.83
CA LEU A 127 -8.12 -4.31 7.64
C LEU A 127 -9.52 -4.37 8.27
N ARG A 128 -10.34 -3.30 8.15
CA ARG A 128 -11.70 -3.30 8.68
C ARG A 128 -12.58 -4.28 7.91
N PRO A 129 -13.42 -5.09 8.59
CA PRO A 129 -14.30 -6.06 7.93
C PRO A 129 -15.18 -5.48 6.80
N SER A 130 -15.57 -4.20 6.89
CA SER A 130 -16.38 -3.52 5.88
C SER A 130 -15.67 -3.29 4.54
N PHE A 131 -14.33 -3.23 4.53
CA PHE A 131 -13.52 -3.22 3.30
C PHE A 131 -13.28 -4.64 2.75
N VAL A 132 -13.63 -5.68 3.53
CA VAL A 132 -13.11 -7.04 3.37
C VAL A 132 -14.25 -8.05 3.17
N ASN A 133 -15.06 -7.79 2.14
CA ASN A 133 -15.85 -8.85 1.50
C ASN A 133 -15.28 -9.28 0.14
N ASP A 134 -14.22 -8.62 -0.36
CA ASP A 134 -13.52 -9.00 -1.59
C ASP A 134 -12.34 -9.98 -1.36
N ALA A 135 -11.84 -10.11 -0.12
CA ALA A 135 -10.72 -11.02 0.20
C ALA A 135 -11.10 -12.52 0.16
N ARG A 136 -12.39 -12.87 0.12
CA ARG A 136 -12.82 -14.27 0.01
C ARG A 136 -12.38 -14.92 -1.30
N ASP A 137 -12.20 -14.13 -2.35
CA ASP A 137 -11.92 -14.63 -3.70
C ASP A 137 -10.52 -14.26 -4.23
N ILE A 138 -9.74 -13.46 -3.49
CA ILE A 138 -8.42 -12.99 -3.95
C ILE A 138 -7.26 -13.75 -3.26
N CYS A 139 -7.43 -14.13 -1.99
CA CYS A 139 -6.44 -14.94 -1.29
C CYS A 139 -6.56 -16.42 -1.69
N ALA A 140 -5.45 -17.17 -1.68
CA ALA A 140 -5.48 -18.62 -1.86
C ALA A 140 -6.29 -19.33 -0.75
N THR A 141 -6.21 -18.78 0.47
CA THR A 141 -6.99 -19.16 1.65
C THR A 141 -8.29 -18.35 1.71
N GLU A 142 -9.46 -18.97 1.94
CA GLU A 142 -10.71 -18.24 2.18
C GLU A 142 -10.59 -17.44 3.49
N CYS A 143 -10.34 -16.14 3.38
CA CYS A 143 -9.99 -15.27 4.49
C CYS A 143 -11.20 -14.46 4.95
N VAL A 144 -11.66 -14.67 6.19
CA VAL A 144 -12.86 -14.02 6.74
C VAL A 144 -12.50 -13.13 7.93
N PHE A 145 -12.53 -11.82 7.72
CA PHE A 145 -12.43 -10.81 8.78
C PHE A 145 -13.82 -10.42 9.27
N THR A 146 -14.02 -10.39 10.58
CA THR A 146 -15.31 -10.06 11.18
C THR A 146 -15.16 -9.35 12.51
N ASN A 147 -16.05 -8.40 12.80
CA ASN A 147 -16.18 -7.79 14.12
C ASN A 147 -17.23 -8.52 14.99
N ASP A 148 -17.87 -9.58 14.47
CA ASP A 148 -18.81 -10.40 15.23
C ASP A 148 -18.05 -11.28 16.25
N ARG A 149 -18.01 -10.80 17.48
CA ARG A 149 -17.37 -11.50 18.61
C ARG A 149 -18.04 -12.84 18.96
N SER A 150 -19.26 -13.12 18.46
CA SER A 150 -19.89 -14.43 18.66
C SER A 150 -19.14 -15.57 17.96
N LEU A 151 -18.31 -15.24 16.96
CA LEU A 151 -17.49 -16.19 16.22
C LEU A 151 -16.16 -16.54 16.91
N LEU A 152 -15.84 -15.92 18.05
CA LEU A 152 -14.63 -16.21 18.83
C LEU A 152 -14.38 -17.72 19.05
N PRO A 153 -15.36 -18.56 19.43
CA PRO A 153 -15.10 -20.00 19.64
C PRO A 153 -14.64 -20.76 18.39
N ARG A 154 -14.79 -20.14 17.21
CA ARG A 154 -14.42 -20.69 15.90
C ARG A 154 -13.29 -19.91 15.22
N ALA A 155 -12.76 -18.89 15.89
CA ALA A 155 -11.71 -18.04 15.35
C ALA A 155 -10.39 -18.82 15.25
N ASP A 156 -9.65 -18.57 14.17
CA ASP A 156 -8.28 -19.01 13.99
C ASP A 156 -7.29 -17.89 14.38
N GLY A 157 -7.75 -16.63 14.35
CA GLY A 157 -7.01 -15.49 14.87
C GLY A 157 -7.91 -14.43 15.51
N VAL A 158 -7.37 -13.65 16.43
CA VAL A 158 -8.02 -12.45 17.00
C VAL A 158 -7.08 -11.27 16.81
N LEU A 159 -7.50 -10.32 15.97
CA LEU A 159 -6.70 -9.14 15.61
C LEU A 159 -7.00 -7.97 16.54
N PHE A 160 -5.96 -7.40 17.13
CA PHE A 160 -6.02 -6.24 18.01
C PHE A 160 -5.28 -5.07 17.38
N HIS A 161 -5.95 -3.94 17.24
CA HIS A 161 -5.31 -2.70 16.80
C HIS A 161 -4.77 -1.95 18.01
N LEU A 162 -3.45 -1.85 18.17
CA LEU A 162 -2.88 -1.26 19.39
C LEU A 162 -3.21 0.23 19.59
N PRO A 163 -3.18 1.11 18.56
CA PRO A 163 -3.52 2.53 18.72
C PRO A 163 -4.91 2.80 19.30
N THR A 164 -5.85 1.89 19.11
CA THR A 164 -7.23 2.00 19.60
C THR A 164 -7.53 1.00 20.72
N PHE A 165 -6.52 0.29 21.22
CA PHE A 165 -6.71 -0.68 22.29
C PHE A 165 -7.13 0.04 23.58
N ASN A 166 -8.32 -0.29 24.08
CA ASN A 166 -8.85 0.28 25.31
C ASN A 166 -8.86 -0.77 26.42
N LYS A 167 -8.24 -0.46 27.57
CA LYS A 167 -8.23 -1.32 28.76
C LYS A 167 -9.63 -1.68 29.28
N LYS A 168 -10.64 -0.84 29.03
CA LYS A 168 -12.03 -1.12 29.42
C LYS A 168 -12.66 -2.26 28.62
N ASP A 169 -12.33 -2.35 27.34
CA ASP A 169 -12.76 -3.43 26.44
C ASP A 169 -11.88 -4.68 26.59
N GLY A 170 -10.58 -4.45 26.84
CA GLY A 170 -9.64 -5.47 27.29
C GLY A 170 -9.44 -6.58 26.26
N PHE A 171 -9.23 -7.80 26.75
CA PHE A 171 -9.11 -9.01 25.95
C PHE A 171 -10.39 -9.86 26.07
N PRO A 172 -10.64 -10.80 25.16
CA PRO A 172 -11.67 -11.82 25.36
C PRO A 172 -11.53 -12.49 26.73
N LYS A 173 -12.65 -12.73 27.41
CA LYS A 173 -12.67 -13.35 28.76
C LYS A 173 -11.97 -14.71 28.78
N GLN A 174 -12.06 -15.45 27.68
CA GLN A 174 -11.37 -16.70 27.45
C GLN A 174 -10.76 -16.66 26.05
N LYS A 175 -9.44 -16.90 25.96
CA LYS A 175 -8.77 -17.08 24.68
C LYS A 175 -9.22 -18.40 24.06
N PRO A 176 -9.75 -18.42 22.82
CA PRO A 176 -10.02 -19.65 22.12
C PRO A 176 -8.72 -20.46 21.98
N PRO A 177 -8.67 -21.75 22.36
CA PRO A 177 -7.42 -22.52 22.38
C PRO A 177 -6.69 -22.60 21.04
N ALA A 178 -7.44 -22.51 19.93
CA ALA A 178 -6.88 -22.55 18.59
C ALA A 178 -6.51 -21.16 18.04
N ALA A 179 -6.97 -20.06 18.64
CA ALA A 179 -6.81 -18.74 18.04
C ALA A 179 -5.50 -18.06 18.44
N ASP A 180 -4.74 -17.57 17.47
CA ASP A 180 -3.63 -16.67 17.71
C ASP A 180 -4.12 -15.26 18.02
N TYR A 181 -3.63 -14.66 19.09
CA TYR A 181 -3.80 -13.23 19.37
C TYR A 181 -2.74 -12.47 18.59
N VAL A 182 -3.19 -11.63 17.66
CA VAL A 182 -2.33 -10.88 16.76
C VAL A 182 -2.47 -9.40 17.08
N PHE A 183 -1.36 -8.69 17.30
CA PHE A 183 -1.42 -7.24 17.39
C PHE A 183 -0.97 -6.59 16.09
N ALA A 184 -1.75 -5.61 15.62
CA ALA A 184 -1.38 -4.74 14.52
C ALA A 184 -0.98 -3.35 15.03
N ASN A 185 0.17 -2.88 14.58
CA ASN A 185 0.69 -1.56 14.91
C ASN A 185 1.63 -1.02 13.84
N LEU A 186 1.27 0.12 13.27
CA LEU A 186 2.13 0.88 12.37
C LEU A 186 2.83 2.06 13.09
N GLU A 187 2.46 2.40 14.32
CA GLU A 187 3.06 3.53 15.00
C GLU A 187 4.46 3.21 15.55
N PRO A 188 5.42 4.16 15.48
CA PRO A 188 6.74 3.95 16.04
C PRO A 188 6.69 3.79 17.57
N THR A 189 7.69 3.15 18.17
CA THR A 189 7.77 2.97 19.64
C THR A 189 7.86 4.27 20.43
N THR A 190 8.09 5.40 19.76
CA THR A 190 8.09 6.74 20.33
C THR A 190 6.72 7.41 20.32
N TYR A 191 5.73 6.82 19.66
CA TYR A 191 4.37 7.36 19.63
C TYR A 191 3.71 7.23 21.01
N GLU A 192 3.31 8.36 21.58
CA GLU A 192 2.96 8.47 23.00
C GLU A 192 1.74 7.61 23.37
N ASN A 193 0.80 7.44 22.43
CA ASN A 193 -0.43 6.67 22.66
C ASN A 193 -0.18 5.16 22.74
N VAL A 194 0.84 4.64 22.03
CA VAL A 194 1.07 3.19 21.91
C VAL A 194 2.29 2.74 22.72
N GLN A 195 3.27 3.63 22.93
CA GLN A 195 4.49 3.35 23.67
C GLN A 195 4.26 2.65 25.03
N PRO A 196 3.30 3.06 25.88
CA PRO A 196 3.07 2.39 27.17
C PRO A 196 2.64 0.93 27.03
N LEU A 197 1.92 0.59 25.95
CA LEU A 197 1.51 -0.78 25.65
C LEU A 197 2.72 -1.59 25.16
N LEU A 198 3.46 -1.07 24.18
CA LEU A 198 4.63 -1.75 23.60
C LEU A 198 5.74 -2.01 24.63
N ARG A 199 5.93 -1.11 25.60
CA ARG A 199 6.93 -1.28 26.67
C ARG A 199 6.48 -2.22 27.79
N ASN A 200 5.19 -2.54 27.87
CA ASN A 200 4.67 -3.42 28.91
C ASN A 200 4.83 -4.89 28.51
N LYS A 201 5.87 -5.55 29.02
CA LYS A 201 6.16 -6.96 28.74
C LYS A 201 5.01 -7.92 29.07
N GLN A 202 4.29 -7.69 30.16
CA GLN A 202 3.15 -8.54 30.57
C GLN A 202 1.94 -8.36 29.65
N PHE A 203 1.78 -7.17 29.09
CA PHE A 203 0.76 -6.91 28.09
C PHE A 203 1.14 -7.56 26.76
N MET A 204 2.38 -7.34 26.30
CA MET A 204 2.86 -7.87 25.03
C MET A 204 2.97 -9.41 25.02
N SER A 205 3.23 -10.04 26.17
CA SER A 205 3.29 -11.51 26.28
C SER A 205 1.94 -12.22 26.08
N LYS A 206 0.85 -11.48 25.83
CA LYS A 206 -0.47 -12.04 25.53
C LYS A 206 -0.69 -12.30 24.03
N PHE A 207 0.12 -11.70 23.18
CA PHE A 207 0.04 -11.88 21.73
C PHE A 207 0.99 -12.98 21.30
N ASP A 208 0.54 -13.78 20.34
CA ASP A 208 1.33 -14.85 19.73
C ASP A 208 2.01 -14.36 18.47
N LEU A 209 1.37 -13.45 17.73
CA LEU A 209 1.87 -12.91 16.46
C LEU A 209 1.91 -11.38 16.44
N SER A 210 2.89 -10.87 15.72
CA SER A 210 3.12 -9.44 15.49
C SER A 210 2.84 -9.05 14.03
N MET A 211 2.14 -7.94 13.85
CA MET A 211 1.85 -7.38 12.52
C MET A 211 2.24 -5.89 12.51
N THR A 212 3.49 -5.60 12.14
CA THR A 212 4.09 -4.25 12.28
C THR A 212 4.91 -3.86 11.04
N TYR A 213 5.40 -2.61 10.99
CA TYR A 213 6.31 -2.18 9.92
C TYR A 213 7.69 -2.85 9.96
N GLU A 214 8.04 -3.50 11.08
CA GLU A 214 9.32 -4.17 11.24
C GLU A 214 9.37 -5.41 10.35
N ARG A 215 10.48 -5.59 9.63
CA ARG A 215 10.59 -6.68 8.64
C ARG A 215 10.66 -8.08 9.24
N ASN A 216 10.96 -8.17 10.54
CA ASN A 216 11.02 -9.40 11.31
C ASN A 216 9.74 -9.67 12.10
N SER A 217 8.69 -8.85 11.96
CA SER A 217 7.37 -9.21 12.48
C SER A 217 6.81 -10.43 11.74
N ASP A 218 5.89 -11.15 12.38
CA ASP A 218 5.26 -12.34 11.81
C ASP A 218 4.50 -12.01 10.52
N VAL A 219 3.92 -10.81 10.44
CA VAL A 219 3.23 -10.29 9.26
C VAL A 219 3.68 -8.83 9.01
N PRO A 220 4.74 -8.61 8.23
CA PRO A 220 5.25 -7.27 7.96
C PRO A 220 4.28 -6.37 7.19
N LEU A 221 4.27 -5.08 7.54
CA LEU A 221 3.41 -4.03 7.02
C LEU A 221 4.22 -2.81 6.52
N GLY A 222 4.62 -2.83 5.25
CA GLY A 222 5.30 -1.72 4.60
C GLY A 222 4.35 -0.60 4.16
N TYR A 223 4.78 0.65 4.24
CA TYR A 223 3.98 1.83 3.86
C TYR A 223 3.90 2.12 2.36
N VAL A 224 4.33 1.20 1.50
CA VAL A 224 4.27 1.39 0.05
C VAL A 224 2.81 1.40 -0.41
N GLY A 225 2.33 2.53 -0.92
CA GLY A 225 0.91 2.77 -1.19
C GLY A 225 0.33 2.10 -2.44
N SER A 226 1.02 1.14 -3.05
CA SER A 226 0.57 0.49 -4.29
C SER A 226 0.99 -0.97 -4.36
N SER A 227 0.15 -1.79 -4.99
CA SER A 227 0.44 -3.20 -5.32
C SER A 227 1.20 -3.38 -6.64
N SER A 228 1.47 -2.30 -7.40
CA SER A 228 2.12 -2.36 -8.71
C SER A 228 3.39 -1.52 -8.73
N THR A 229 4.47 -2.09 -9.28
CA THR A 229 5.74 -1.39 -9.49
C THR A 229 5.62 -0.27 -10.52
N SER A 230 4.67 -0.39 -11.45
CA SER A 230 4.45 0.59 -12.53
C SER A 230 4.27 2.01 -12.00
N ARG A 231 3.65 2.17 -10.83
CA ARG A 231 3.44 3.45 -10.17
C ARG A 231 4.73 4.19 -9.80
N TYR A 232 5.85 3.48 -9.71
CA TYR A 232 7.16 4.02 -9.34
C TYR A 232 8.16 3.99 -10.50
N PHE A 233 8.17 2.89 -11.27
CA PHE A 233 9.11 2.67 -12.38
C PHE A 233 8.64 3.38 -13.67
N LYS A 234 7.32 3.50 -13.87
CA LYS A 234 6.71 4.16 -15.05
C LYS A 234 6.04 5.50 -14.73
N ALA A 235 6.31 6.06 -13.55
CA ALA A 235 5.79 7.36 -13.14
C ALA A 235 6.08 8.46 -14.19
N PRO A 236 5.17 9.46 -14.36
CA PRO A 236 5.39 10.55 -15.31
C PRO A 236 6.73 11.24 -15.11
N LYS A 237 7.61 11.14 -16.12
CA LYS A 237 8.95 11.73 -16.11
C LYS A 237 8.86 13.19 -16.62
N ALA A 238 8.45 14.11 -15.76
CA ALA A 238 8.72 15.53 -16.03
C ALA A 238 10.23 15.70 -16.11
N SER A 239 10.73 16.26 -17.22
CA SER A 239 12.17 16.48 -17.42
C SER A 239 12.74 17.42 -16.37
N PHE A 240 14.05 17.35 -16.15
CA PHE A 240 14.79 18.26 -15.27
C PHE A 240 14.42 19.75 -15.47
N LYS A 241 14.22 20.18 -16.71
CA LYS A 241 13.85 21.57 -17.06
C LYS A 241 12.38 21.91 -16.80
N GLN A 242 11.48 20.92 -16.85
CA GLN A 242 10.07 21.10 -16.52
C GLN A 242 9.83 21.18 -15.01
N LYS A 243 10.76 20.67 -14.20
CA LYS A 243 10.76 20.76 -12.73
C LYS A 243 11.25 22.13 -12.27
N ASP A 244 10.42 23.14 -12.49
CA ASP A 244 10.73 24.55 -12.21
C ASP A 244 10.39 25.01 -10.78
N GLY A 245 9.82 24.12 -9.95
CA GLY A 245 9.42 24.42 -8.57
C GLY A 245 8.42 25.58 -8.46
N PHE A 246 7.58 25.80 -9.49
CA PHE A 246 6.71 26.96 -9.60
C PHE A 246 7.49 28.29 -9.53
N GLY A 247 8.54 28.39 -10.36
CA GLY A 247 9.42 29.56 -10.46
C GLY A 247 10.61 29.55 -9.48
N SER A 248 10.89 28.44 -8.82
CA SER A 248 12.03 28.27 -7.90
C SER A 248 12.68 26.90 -8.13
N PRO A 249 13.54 26.77 -9.16
CA PRO A 249 14.00 25.48 -9.69
C PRO A 249 14.96 24.71 -8.77
N ASP A 250 15.42 25.31 -7.67
CA ASP A 250 16.25 24.70 -6.63
C ASP A 250 15.50 24.49 -5.30
N ALA A 251 14.21 24.86 -5.24
CA ALA A 251 13.42 24.71 -4.03
C ALA A 251 13.13 23.24 -3.70
N ILE A 252 13.05 22.96 -2.40
CA ILE A 252 12.70 21.66 -1.83
C ILE A 252 11.24 21.72 -1.37
N ALA A 253 10.39 20.81 -1.82
CA ALA A 253 9.01 20.73 -1.34
C ALA A 253 8.94 19.98 -0.01
N ALA A 254 8.18 20.49 0.96
CA ALA A 254 7.92 19.86 2.25
C ALA A 254 6.41 19.86 2.56
N PHE A 255 5.92 18.70 3.03
CA PHE A 255 4.52 18.50 3.43
C PHE A 255 4.50 17.96 4.86
N VAL A 256 4.82 18.82 5.83
CA VAL A 256 5.02 18.45 7.23
C VAL A 256 3.97 19.10 8.14
N SER A 257 3.17 18.31 8.83
CA SER A 257 2.13 18.83 9.74
C SER A 257 2.29 18.42 11.21
N ASN A 258 3.13 17.43 11.52
CA ASN A 258 3.45 17.08 12.91
C ASN A 258 4.75 17.79 13.34
N CYS A 259 4.70 18.78 14.22
CA CYS A 259 5.91 19.54 14.55
C CYS A 259 6.67 19.00 15.78
N LYS A 260 6.01 18.21 16.63
CA LYS A 260 6.52 17.88 17.98
C LYS A 260 6.21 16.47 18.46
N ALA A 261 5.11 15.86 18.02
CA ALA A 261 4.68 14.55 18.51
C ALA A 261 5.52 13.41 17.90
N ALA A 262 5.53 12.24 18.54
CA ALA A 262 6.14 11.02 18.01
C ALA A 262 7.65 11.08 17.75
N GLY A 263 8.37 12.07 18.30
CA GLY A 263 9.79 12.30 18.03
C GLY A 263 10.10 13.36 16.97
N ALA A 264 9.09 14.06 16.44
CA ALA A 264 9.23 15.01 15.33
C ALA A 264 10.06 16.27 15.64
N THR A 265 10.38 16.55 16.90
CA THR A 265 11.17 17.72 17.31
C THR A 265 12.52 17.79 16.60
N ASN A 266 13.23 16.67 16.44
CA ASN A 266 14.53 16.65 15.76
C ASN A 266 14.39 16.93 14.26
N ARG A 267 13.35 16.39 13.62
CA ARG A 267 13.01 16.74 12.22
C ARG A 267 12.78 18.24 12.10
N PHE A 268 11.96 18.80 12.98
CA PHE A 268 11.59 20.21 12.93
C PHE A 268 12.83 21.10 13.04
N ALA A 269 13.69 20.87 14.04
CA ALA A 269 14.93 21.63 14.22
C ALA A 269 15.91 21.51 13.03
N TYR A 270 16.04 20.31 12.44
CA TYR A 270 16.87 20.14 11.25
C TYR A 270 16.31 20.91 10.06
N MET A 271 14.98 20.87 9.86
CA MET A 271 14.32 21.61 8.79
C MET A 271 14.50 23.13 8.97
N GLU A 272 14.36 23.66 10.19
CA GLU A 272 14.65 25.08 10.48
C GLU A 272 16.10 25.47 10.13
N GLU A 273 17.07 24.61 10.44
CA GLU A 273 18.47 24.86 10.09
C GLU A 273 18.70 24.77 8.59
N LEU A 274 18.16 23.75 7.91
CA LEU A 274 18.27 23.58 6.47
C LEU A 274 17.70 24.79 5.70
N MET A 275 16.60 25.37 6.19
CA MET A 275 15.97 26.56 5.59
C MET A 275 16.86 27.81 5.57
N LYS A 276 17.93 27.85 6.38
CA LYS A 276 18.95 28.92 6.32
C LYS A 276 19.90 28.74 5.15
N HIS A 277 20.04 27.52 4.64
CA HIS A 277 21.03 27.14 3.64
C HIS A 277 20.41 26.75 2.30
N ALA A 278 19.12 26.43 2.24
CA ALA A 278 18.38 26.09 1.03
C ALA A 278 16.93 26.59 1.07
N THR A 279 16.35 26.88 -0.10
CA THR A 279 14.95 27.26 -0.21
C THR A 279 14.06 26.03 0.02
N VAL A 280 13.23 26.07 1.06
CA VAL A 280 12.22 25.04 1.33
C VAL A 280 10.83 25.66 1.22
N HIS A 281 10.00 25.11 0.34
CA HIS A 281 8.57 25.42 0.29
C HIS A 281 7.82 24.43 1.19
N SER A 282 7.39 24.90 2.36
CA SER A 282 6.60 24.11 3.29
C SER A 282 5.12 24.42 3.10
N PHE A 283 4.40 23.41 2.62
CA PHE A 283 2.95 23.43 2.42
C PHE A 283 2.18 22.89 3.63
N GLY A 284 2.85 22.13 4.49
CA GLY A 284 2.24 21.60 5.71
C GLY A 284 2.09 22.66 6.81
N TYR A 285 1.51 22.26 7.94
CA TYR A 285 1.31 23.17 9.08
C TYR A 285 2.63 23.65 9.72
N CYS A 286 3.67 22.81 9.70
CA CYS A 286 4.96 23.15 10.30
C CYS A 286 5.80 24.03 9.36
N LEU A 287 6.33 25.13 9.90
CA LEU A 287 7.15 26.10 9.14
C LEU A 287 6.46 26.56 7.85
N HIS A 288 5.12 26.63 7.89
CA HIS A 288 4.30 26.96 6.74
C HIS A 288 4.73 28.29 6.12
N ASN A 289 5.08 28.27 4.84
CA ASN A 289 5.52 29.47 4.12
C ASN A 289 5.01 29.54 2.68
N ARG A 290 4.20 28.57 2.25
CA ARG A 290 3.63 28.53 0.91
C ARG A 290 2.31 27.76 0.91
N GLU A 291 1.32 28.31 0.22
CA GLU A 291 0.04 27.63 0.01
C GLU A 291 0.18 26.47 -0.99
N GLU A 292 -0.46 25.34 -0.69
CA GLU A 292 -0.51 24.19 -1.60
C GLU A 292 -1.32 24.56 -2.85
N PRO A 293 -0.75 24.47 -4.06
CA PRO A 293 -1.53 24.68 -5.29
C PRO A 293 -2.69 23.69 -5.34
N GLN A 294 -3.91 24.18 -5.50
CA GLN A 294 -5.11 23.35 -5.55
C GLN A 294 -5.32 22.80 -6.96
N LEU A 295 -5.55 21.48 -7.06
CA LEU A 295 -5.93 20.73 -8.28
C LEU A 295 -5.16 21.18 -9.52
N VAL A 296 -3.87 20.83 -9.58
CA VAL A 296 -2.97 21.18 -10.69
C VAL A 296 -3.65 20.87 -12.04
N PRO A 297 -3.88 21.87 -12.92
CA PRO A 297 -4.62 21.67 -14.17
C PRO A 297 -4.01 20.56 -15.03
N GLY A 298 -4.85 19.65 -15.52
CA GLY A 298 -4.42 18.53 -16.36
C GLY A 298 -3.74 17.38 -15.61
N SER A 299 -3.59 17.46 -14.28
CA SER A 299 -3.00 16.37 -13.47
C SER A 299 -3.92 15.17 -13.28
N GLY A 300 -5.23 15.35 -13.47
CA GLY A 300 -6.23 14.31 -13.18
C GLY A 300 -6.47 14.03 -11.70
N ALA A 301 -5.88 14.82 -10.80
CA ALA A 301 -6.07 14.65 -9.35
C ALA A 301 -7.54 14.89 -8.95
N THR A 302 -8.10 13.95 -8.20
CA THR A 302 -9.48 14.00 -7.69
C THR A 302 -9.54 14.19 -6.18
N ASN A 303 -8.42 13.99 -5.49
CA ASN A 303 -8.29 14.15 -4.04
C ASN A 303 -6.97 14.83 -3.67
N ARG A 304 -6.84 15.20 -2.38
CA ARG A 304 -5.65 15.90 -1.86
C ARG A 304 -4.36 15.08 -2.03
N GLN A 305 -4.41 13.77 -1.85
CA GLN A 305 -3.21 12.94 -1.94
C GLN A 305 -2.68 12.86 -3.38
N GLU A 306 -3.58 12.74 -4.36
CA GLU A 306 -3.23 12.84 -5.78
C GLU A 306 -2.71 14.25 -6.13
N ASN A 307 -3.33 15.29 -5.58
CA ASN A 307 -2.86 16.66 -5.77
C ASN A 307 -1.45 16.86 -5.21
N LYS A 308 -1.16 16.34 -4.02
CA LYS A 308 0.19 16.37 -3.43
C LYS A 308 1.21 15.71 -4.36
N VAL A 309 0.92 14.54 -4.91
CA VAL A 309 1.80 13.86 -5.87
C VAL A 309 1.98 14.69 -7.15
N ALA A 310 0.92 15.32 -7.65
CA ALA A 310 0.99 16.20 -8.82
C ALA A 310 1.84 17.45 -8.56
N VAL A 311 1.63 18.14 -7.44
CA VAL A 311 2.44 19.29 -7.00
C VAL A 311 3.91 18.90 -6.89
N LEU A 312 4.20 17.75 -6.26
CA LEU A 312 5.56 17.23 -6.15
C LEU A 312 6.24 17.02 -7.51
N GLY A 313 5.48 16.68 -8.55
CA GLY A 313 5.98 16.51 -9.92
C GLY A 313 6.67 17.74 -10.50
N HIS A 314 6.38 18.95 -10.00
CA HIS A 314 7.03 20.20 -10.38
C HIS A 314 8.35 20.47 -9.64
N TYR A 315 8.64 19.73 -8.58
CA TYR A 315 9.86 19.90 -7.78
C TYR A 315 10.93 18.90 -8.19
N LYS A 316 12.19 19.31 -8.05
CA LYS A 316 13.33 18.39 -8.14
C LYS A 316 13.48 17.55 -6.89
N PHE A 317 13.22 18.15 -5.72
CA PHE A 317 13.44 17.53 -4.42
C PHE A 317 12.18 17.54 -3.54
N LEU A 318 12.01 16.46 -2.79
CA LEU A 318 11.03 16.33 -1.71
C LEU A 318 11.75 16.11 -0.39
N LEU A 319 11.45 16.91 0.64
CA LEU A 319 11.90 16.64 2.01
C LEU A 319 11.09 15.48 2.61
N ALA A 320 11.56 14.25 2.41
CA ALA A 320 10.94 13.01 2.85
C ALA A 320 11.44 12.59 4.24
N PHE A 321 11.36 13.50 5.21
CA PHE A 321 11.84 13.25 6.58
C PHE A 321 10.78 12.58 7.43
N GLU A 322 11.16 11.49 8.10
CA GLU A 322 10.30 10.79 9.03
C GLU A 322 9.97 11.62 10.27
N ASN A 323 8.92 11.22 10.98
CA ASN A 323 8.65 11.81 12.29
C ASN A 323 9.76 11.43 13.30
N ASN A 324 10.35 10.24 13.17
CA ASN A 324 11.47 9.81 13.99
C ASN A 324 12.55 9.20 13.10
N ASN A 325 13.78 9.68 13.24
CA ASN A 325 14.82 9.53 12.23
C ASN A 325 15.86 8.47 12.57
N GLN A 326 15.57 7.61 13.56
CA GLN A 326 16.51 6.62 14.09
C GLN A 326 15.81 5.29 14.43
N ILE A 327 14.62 5.05 13.87
CA ILE A 327 13.91 3.78 14.04
C ILE A 327 14.16 2.94 12.80
N ARG A 328 14.86 1.81 13.01
CA ARG A 328 15.10 0.82 11.96
C ARG A 328 13.78 0.34 11.37
N ASP A 329 13.77 0.10 10.06
CA ASP A 329 12.59 -0.35 9.29
C ASP A 329 11.40 0.64 9.22
N TYR A 330 11.44 1.78 9.93
CA TYR A 330 10.38 2.79 9.88
C TYR A 330 10.53 3.69 8.65
N VAL A 331 10.09 3.17 7.49
CA VAL A 331 10.06 3.87 6.20
C VAL A 331 8.62 4.03 5.75
N THR A 332 8.14 5.28 5.74
CA THR A 332 6.71 5.60 5.55
C THR A 332 6.36 6.04 4.13
N GLU A 333 5.11 6.47 3.91
CA GLU A 333 4.60 6.95 2.61
C GLU A 333 5.41 8.11 2.02
N LYS A 334 6.18 8.83 2.85
CA LYS A 334 6.89 10.06 2.50
C LYS A 334 7.90 9.85 1.38
N VAL A 335 8.70 8.79 1.46
CA VAL A 335 9.70 8.49 0.43
C VAL A 335 9.02 8.05 -0.87
N TYR A 336 7.96 7.24 -0.76
CA TYR A 336 7.21 6.72 -1.91
C TYR A 336 6.45 7.81 -2.66
N ASN A 337 5.97 8.86 -1.97
CA ASN A 337 5.39 10.04 -2.62
C ASN A 337 6.39 10.74 -3.56
N GLY A 338 7.67 10.79 -3.20
CA GLY A 338 8.71 11.32 -4.09
C GLY A 338 8.96 10.41 -5.27
N LEU A 339 9.17 9.11 -5.03
CA LEU A 339 9.41 8.13 -6.09
C LEU A 339 8.29 8.11 -7.14
N GLN A 340 7.03 8.10 -6.69
CA GLN A 340 5.83 8.12 -7.54
C GLN A 340 5.65 9.45 -8.30
N SER A 341 6.06 10.58 -7.73
CA SER A 341 5.91 11.90 -8.38
C SER A 341 7.03 12.22 -9.37
N GLY A 342 8.01 11.33 -9.54
CA GLY A 342 9.16 11.66 -10.37
C GLY A 342 10.19 12.54 -9.67
N THR A 343 10.13 12.69 -8.35
CA THR A 343 10.86 13.70 -7.57
C THR A 343 11.85 13.04 -6.62
N LEU A 344 13.07 13.57 -6.53
CA LEU A 344 14.14 12.96 -5.75
C LEU A 344 13.86 13.13 -4.25
N PRO A 345 13.64 12.04 -3.49
CA PRO A 345 13.44 12.14 -2.05
C PRO A 345 14.77 12.47 -1.35
N VAL A 346 14.75 13.53 -0.54
CA VAL A 346 15.76 13.86 0.45
C VAL A 346 15.30 13.24 1.76
N TYR A 347 15.91 12.13 2.13
CA TYR A 347 15.42 11.24 3.18
C TYR A 347 16.21 11.39 4.48
N TRP A 348 15.50 11.40 5.61
CA TRP A 348 16.07 11.25 6.94
C TRP A 348 15.09 10.44 7.79
N GLY A 349 15.54 9.30 8.31
CA GLY A 349 14.64 8.23 8.74
C GLY A 349 15.43 6.97 9.11
N ALA A 350 14.89 5.80 8.82
CA ALA A 350 15.56 4.53 9.05
C ALA A 350 16.94 4.46 8.35
N GLU A 351 17.97 4.03 9.08
CA GLU A 351 19.34 3.91 8.53
C GLU A 351 19.44 2.91 7.37
N ASN A 352 18.50 1.97 7.30
CA ASN A 352 18.45 0.91 6.30
C ASN A 352 17.38 1.16 5.23
N VAL A 353 17.12 2.43 4.90
CA VAL A 353 16.13 2.83 3.89
C VAL A 353 16.34 2.15 2.53
N GLU A 354 17.58 1.81 2.17
CA GLU A 354 17.92 1.12 0.92
C GLU A 354 17.29 -0.27 0.79
N ASP A 355 16.87 -0.88 1.90
CA ASP A 355 16.09 -2.12 1.87
C ASP A 355 14.67 -1.90 1.33
N PHE A 356 14.17 -0.66 1.39
CA PHE A 356 12.78 -0.26 1.14
C PHE A 356 12.59 0.59 -0.12
N VAL A 357 13.67 1.10 -0.71
CA VAL A 357 13.63 1.94 -1.91
C VAL A 357 14.55 1.39 -2.99
N PRO A 358 14.33 1.74 -4.27
CA PRO A 358 15.27 1.37 -5.31
C PRO A 358 16.70 1.86 -5.01
N LYS A 359 17.71 1.06 -5.33
CA LYS A 359 19.10 1.42 -5.01
C LYS A 359 19.50 2.76 -5.65
N GLY A 360 20.03 3.67 -4.83
CA GLY A 360 20.47 4.99 -5.29
C GLY A 360 19.33 5.95 -5.65
N SER A 361 18.10 5.68 -5.21
CA SER A 361 16.93 6.52 -5.53
C SER A 361 16.66 7.66 -4.53
N VAL A 362 17.54 7.88 -3.55
CA VAL A 362 17.36 8.87 -2.48
C VAL A 362 18.68 9.59 -2.16
N VAL A 363 18.57 10.82 -1.66
CA VAL A 363 19.66 11.54 -1.00
C VAL A 363 19.45 11.40 0.50
N LYS A 364 20.34 10.69 1.21
CA LYS A 364 20.21 10.53 2.67
C LYS A 364 20.84 11.72 3.39
N ALA A 365 20.06 12.41 4.22
CA ALA A 365 20.56 13.52 5.02
C ALA A 365 21.65 13.09 6.03
N SER A 366 21.64 11.82 6.44
CA SER A 366 22.65 11.23 7.34
C SER A 366 24.03 11.11 6.72
N ASP A 367 24.15 11.20 5.39
CA ASP A 367 25.45 11.12 4.69
C ASP A 367 26.20 12.46 4.71
N PHE A 368 25.58 13.51 5.26
CA PHE A 368 26.14 14.86 5.33
C PHE A 368 26.48 15.24 6.78
N SER A 369 27.60 15.94 6.96
CA SER A 369 28.05 16.42 8.28
C SER A 369 27.13 17.50 8.88
N SER A 370 26.40 18.24 8.04
CA SER A 370 25.51 19.32 8.48
C SER A 370 24.35 19.57 7.51
N PRO A 371 23.26 20.22 7.95
CA PRO A 371 22.21 20.71 7.05
C PRO A 371 22.72 21.69 5.98
N ALA A 372 23.81 22.42 6.27
CA ALA A 372 24.44 23.32 5.30
C ALA A 372 25.09 22.53 4.15
N ASP A 373 25.80 21.44 4.46
CA ASP A 373 26.41 20.57 3.46
C ASP A 373 25.36 19.90 2.59
N LEU A 374 24.26 19.44 3.19
CA LEU A 374 23.09 18.94 2.45
C LEU A 374 22.53 20.03 1.53
N GLY A 375 22.28 21.24 2.05
CA GLY A 375 21.76 22.35 1.25
C GLY A 375 22.65 22.69 0.05
N ASN A 376 23.97 22.71 0.24
CA ASN A 376 24.93 22.94 -0.84
C ASN A 376 24.92 21.82 -1.88
N HIS A 377 24.83 20.57 -1.45
CA HIS A 377 24.72 19.43 -2.35
C HIS A 377 23.44 19.47 -3.20
N LEU A 378 22.30 19.81 -2.60
CA LEU A 378 21.03 19.93 -3.32
C LEU A 378 21.05 21.07 -4.35
N LYS A 379 21.69 22.20 -4.04
CA LYS A 379 21.92 23.28 -5.02
C LYS A 379 22.78 22.83 -6.20
N MET A 380 23.83 22.05 -5.92
CA MET A 380 24.68 21.47 -6.98
C MET A 380 23.85 20.55 -7.89
N LEU A 381 23.05 19.65 -7.33
CA LEU A 381 22.15 18.78 -8.10
C LEU A 381 21.11 19.60 -8.89
N ALA A 382 20.58 20.69 -8.32
CA ALA A 382 19.64 21.57 -8.99
C ALA A 382 20.23 22.27 -10.23
N ALA A 383 21.55 22.42 -10.28
CA ALA A 383 22.30 23.05 -11.37
C ALA A 383 22.93 22.04 -12.34
N ASN A 384 22.91 20.74 -12.03
CA ASN A 384 23.54 19.69 -12.82
C ASN A 384 22.54 18.59 -13.18
N GLU A 385 22.00 18.66 -14.40
CA GLU A 385 21.02 17.72 -14.94
C GLU A 385 21.55 16.28 -14.96
N GLU A 386 22.79 16.06 -15.38
CA GLU A 386 23.38 14.71 -15.44
C GLU A 386 23.49 14.08 -14.04
N ALA A 387 23.97 14.85 -13.06
CA ALA A 387 24.09 14.39 -11.68
C ALA A 387 22.71 14.11 -11.04
N TYR A 388 21.71 14.93 -11.34
CA TYR A 388 20.33 14.71 -10.89
C TYR A 388 19.71 13.46 -11.51
N GLU A 389 19.77 13.33 -12.84
CA GLU A 389 19.17 12.21 -13.58
C GLU A 389 19.85 10.87 -13.25
N ALA A 390 21.09 10.87 -12.76
CA ALA A 390 21.75 9.66 -12.27
C ALA A 390 20.99 8.97 -11.13
N TYR A 391 20.21 9.70 -10.31
CA TYR A 391 19.38 9.14 -9.24
C TYR A 391 18.13 8.41 -9.75
N PHE A 392 17.85 8.42 -11.06
CA PHE A 392 16.67 7.78 -11.64
C PHE A 392 16.99 6.58 -12.54
N LYS A 393 18.28 6.19 -12.66
CA LYS A 393 18.73 5.05 -13.46
C LYS A 393 18.07 3.72 -13.05
N TRP A 394 17.70 3.57 -11.79
CA TRP A 394 17.00 2.39 -11.27
C TRP A 394 15.67 2.12 -11.97
N ARG A 395 15.03 3.12 -12.59
CA ARG A 395 13.73 2.94 -13.27
C ARG A 395 13.81 2.06 -14.50
N ASP A 396 14.99 1.99 -15.12
CA ASP A 396 15.21 1.23 -16.34
C ASP A 396 15.96 -0.09 -16.04
N ASP A 397 16.05 -0.48 -14.75
CA ASP A 397 16.67 -1.72 -14.27
C ASP A 397 15.60 -2.77 -13.90
N PRO A 398 15.39 -3.81 -14.72
CA PRO A 398 14.40 -4.86 -14.45
C PRO A 398 14.70 -5.68 -13.19
N GLU A 399 15.96 -5.82 -12.82
CA GLU A 399 16.35 -6.56 -11.61
C GLU A 399 15.97 -5.79 -10.35
N GLU A 400 16.15 -4.47 -10.39
CA GLU A 400 15.72 -3.59 -9.32
C GLU A 400 14.19 -3.52 -9.22
N GLU A 401 13.47 -3.54 -10.35
CA GLU A 401 12.01 -3.64 -10.37
C GLU A 401 11.51 -4.92 -9.72
N ARG A 402 12.10 -6.07 -10.10
CA ARG A 402 11.77 -7.36 -9.49
C ARG A 402 12.05 -7.37 -7.99
N ARG A 403 13.23 -6.89 -7.56
CA ARG A 403 13.58 -6.81 -6.13
C ARG A 403 12.58 -5.94 -5.36
N PHE A 404 12.20 -4.79 -5.92
CA PHE A 404 11.25 -3.88 -5.31
C PHE A 404 9.86 -4.51 -5.18
N ALA A 405 9.40 -5.23 -6.22
CA ALA A 405 8.17 -6.01 -6.17
C ALA A 405 8.20 -7.06 -5.04
N GLU A 406 9.23 -7.89 -5.01
CA GLU A 406 9.34 -9.04 -4.11
C GLU A 406 9.59 -8.64 -2.65
N LYS A 407 10.34 -7.57 -2.39
CA LYS A 407 10.78 -7.22 -1.03
C LYS A 407 10.01 -6.06 -0.41
N VAL A 408 9.41 -5.19 -1.23
CA VAL A 408 8.74 -3.97 -0.76
C VAL A 408 7.24 -4.06 -1.03
N ILE A 409 6.84 -4.19 -2.30
CA ILE A 409 5.41 -4.23 -2.70
C ILE A 409 4.68 -5.44 -2.10
N SER A 410 5.30 -6.62 -2.14
CA SER A 410 4.73 -7.84 -1.56
C SER A 410 4.45 -7.74 -0.06
N ARG A 411 5.13 -6.82 0.63
CA ARG A 411 5.00 -6.54 2.07
C ARG A 411 4.17 -5.31 2.36
N SER A 412 3.58 -4.69 1.33
CA SER A 412 2.65 -3.59 1.49
C SER A 412 1.62 -3.91 2.56
N ALA A 413 1.40 -2.92 3.41
CA ALA A 413 0.29 -2.88 4.33
C ALA A 413 -1.01 -2.73 3.52
N TYR A 414 -1.01 -1.90 2.48
CA TYR A 414 -2.16 -1.63 1.62
C TYR A 414 -2.51 -2.80 0.69
N GLY A 415 -3.82 -2.94 0.44
CA GLY A 415 -4.39 -3.96 -0.42
C GLY A 415 -4.62 -5.28 0.29
N VAL A 416 -5.01 -6.29 -0.48
CA VAL A 416 -5.34 -7.63 0.04
C VAL A 416 -4.14 -8.41 0.57
N ASN A 417 -2.92 -8.04 0.19
CA ASN A 417 -1.72 -8.80 0.49
C ASN A 417 -1.49 -8.97 2.00
N ALA A 418 -1.63 -7.91 2.81
CA ALA A 418 -1.44 -7.99 4.26
C ALA A 418 -2.45 -8.92 4.95
N MET A 419 -3.68 -8.94 4.43
CA MET A 419 -4.76 -9.80 4.91
C MET A 419 -4.52 -11.26 4.54
N CYS A 420 -4.13 -11.55 3.30
CA CYS A 420 -3.80 -12.91 2.87
C CYS A 420 -2.64 -13.46 3.69
N ARG A 421 -1.56 -12.69 3.87
CA ARG A 421 -0.41 -13.09 4.71
C ARG A 421 -0.81 -13.41 6.14
N LEU A 422 -1.71 -12.61 6.74
CA LEU A 422 -2.21 -12.89 8.08
C LEU A 422 -3.01 -14.20 8.11
N CYS A 423 -3.92 -14.41 7.16
CA CYS A 423 -4.73 -15.62 7.10
C CYS A 423 -3.88 -16.89 6.89
N ASP A 424 -2.87 -16.84 6.01
CA ASP A 424 -1.94 -17.95 5.83
C ASP A 424 -1.13 -18.21 7.10
N ARG A 425 -0.69 -17.14 7.78
CA ARG A 425 0.09 -17.23 9.03
C ARG A 425 -0.68 -17.94 10.14
N VAL A 426 -1.93 -17.52 10.42
CA VAL A 426 -2.74 -18.12 11.52
C VAL A 426 -3.17 -19.56 11.25
N LEU A 427 -3.13 -20.02 9.99
CA LEU A 427 -3.38 -21.43 9.65
C LEU A 427 -2.11 -22.29 9.73
N SER A 428 -0.95 -21.75 9.32
CA SER A 428 0.31 -22.49 9.20
C SER A 428 0.84 -23.09 10.52
N GLU A 429 0.64 -22.42 11.66
CA GLU A 429 1.11 -22.91 12.97
C GLU A 429 0.19 -23.98 13.56
N GLN A 430 -1.11 -23.92 13.25
CA GLN A 430 -2.08 -24.89 13.77
C GLN A 430 -1.88 -26.30 13.18
N GLU A 431 -1.26 -26.43 12.01
CA GLU A 431 -0.93 -27.71 11.40
C GLU A 431 0.31 -28.37 12.03
N SER A 432 1.20 -27.59 12.64
CA SER A 432 2.41 -28.11 13.31
C SER A 432 2.16 -28.67 14.71
N LEU A 433 0.99 -28.35 15.30
CA LEU A 433 0.58 -28.73 16.66
C LEU A 433 -0.48 -29.85 16.69
N ARG A 434 -0.87 -30.40 15.53
CA ARG A 434 -1.77 -31.56 15.38
C ARG A 434 -0.99 -32.77 14.89
#